data_AF-A0A5N5SRE8-F1
#
_entry.id   AF-A0A5N5SRE8-F1
#
_cell.length_a   1.000
_cell.length_b   1.000
_cell.length_c   1.000
_cell.angle_alpha   90.00
_cell.angle_beta   90.00
_cell.angle_gamma   90.00
#
_symmetry.space_group_name_H-M   'P 1'
#
loop_
_entity.id
_entity.type
_entity.pdbx_description
1 polymer ?
#
loop_
_entity_poly.entity_id
_entity_poly.type
_entity_poly.pdbx_seq_one_letter_code
_entity_poly.pdbx_strand_id
1 'polypeptide(L)'
;MVKDHIVSGQTPIICQRNSCKGKVKPDIVFFGENLPEKFWEYKIDVHFSDALLVIGTSLEVYPFAGIADAVSRKIPRILINREIVGSFGERPQDVMISGDLIDVIKNLSNALNWFNELKSLVNS
;
A
#
# COMPACT_ATOMS: atom_id res chain seq x y z
N MET A 1 8.42 19.18 -15.58
CA MET A 1 8.01 18.07 -16.49
C MET A 1 6.85 17.31 -15.85
N VAL A 2 5.74 17.11 -16.57
CA VAL A 2 4.43 16.57 -16.11
C VAL A 2 3.78 17.33 -14.94
N LYS A 3 4.37 17.37 -13.74
CA LYS A 3 3.81 18.06 -12.56
C LYS A 3 3.46 19.52 -12.85
N ASP A 4 4.38 20.27 -13.46
CA ASP A 4 4.16 21.70 -13.77
C ASP A 4 3.03 21.90 -14.79
N HIS A 5 2.90 20.99 -15.76
CA HIS A 5 1.80 21.05 -16.73
C HIS A 5 0.45 20.75 -16.07
N ILE A 6 0.40 19.80 -15.13
CA ILE A 6 -0.81 19.51 -14.36
C ILE A 6 -1.20 20.72 -13.49
N VAL A 7 -0.24 21.28 -12.73
CA VAL A 7 -0.49 22.41 -11.82
C VAL A 7 -0.92 23.68 -12.57
N SER A 8 -0.39 23.90 -13.78
CA SER A 8 -0.78 25.03 -14.64
C SER A 8 -2.05 24.79 -15.46
N GLY A 9 -2.71 23.63 -15.31
CA GLY A 9 -3.94 23.29 -16.05
C GLY A 9 -3.72 22.92 -17.52
N GLN A 10 -2.47 22.71 -17.95
CA GLN A 10 -2.09 22.39 -19.33
C GLN A 10 -2.16 20.87 -19.57
N THR A 11 -3.37 20.30 -19.51
CA THR A 11 -3.63 18.89 -19.81
C THR A 11 -4.61 18.75 -21.00
N PRO A 12 -4.48 17.73 -21.87
CA PRO A 12 -3.51 16.63 -21.81
C PRO A 12 -2.11 17.04 -22.28
N ILE A 13 -1.08 16.44 -21.68
CA ILE A 13 0.31 16.59 -22.12
C ILE A 13 0.50 15.77 -23.40
N ILE A 14 1.12 16.35 -24.43
CA ILE A 14 1.36 15.70 -25.72
C ILE A 14 2.85 15.34 -25.86
N CYS A 15 3.14 14.17 -26.44
CA CYS A 15 4.50 13.75 -26.72
C CYS A 15 5.22 14.77 -27.63
N GLN A 16 6.43 15.16 -27.27
CA GLN A 16 7.22 16.17 -28.01
C GLN A 16 8.11 15.55 -29.11
N ARG A 17 8.08 14.23 -29.30
CA ARG A 17 8.85 13.59 -30.38
C ARG A 17 8.17 13.87 -31.73
N ASN A 18 8.94 14.29 -32.73
CA ASN A 18 8.42 14.73 -34.05
C ASN A 18 7.44 13.74 -34.73
N SER A 19 7.55 12.44 -34.46
CA SER A 19 6.70 11.38 -35.02
C SER A 19 5.57 10.91 -34.09
N CYS A 20 5.49 11.40 -32.85
CA CYS A 20 4.52 10.95 -31.85
C CYS A 20 3.64 12.11 -31.39
N LYS A 21 2.33 11.99 -31.62
CA LYS A 21 1.32 12.94 -31.13
C LYS A 21 0.46 12.34 -30.01
N GLY A 22 0.95 11.27 -29.38
CA GLY A 22 0.24 10.58 -28.31
C GLY A 22 0.11 11.43 -27.05
N LYS A 23 -0.95 11.18 -26.27
CA LYS A 23 -1.11 11.76 -24.93
C LYS A 23 -0.12 11.09 -23.98
N VAL A 24 0.56 11.88 -23.16
CA VAL A 24 1.45 11.39 -22.12
C VAL A 24 0.62 11.07 -20.88
N LYS A 25 0.66 9.80 -20.47
CA LYS A 25 0.08 9.33 -19.21
C LYS A 25 1.20 9.24 -18.16
N PRO A 26 0.98 9.69 -16.91
CA PRO A 26 1.88 9.35 -15.82
C PRO A 26 2.00 7.83 -15.67
N ASP A 27 3.15 7.39 -15.16
CA ASP A 27 3.42 5.97 -14.93
C ASP A 27 2.69 5.47 -13.68
N ILE A 28 1.37 5.31 -13.83
CA ILE A 28 0.44 4.77 -12.83
C ILE A 28 -0.40 3.68 -13.49
N VAL A 29 -0.77 2.67 -12.74
CA VAL A 29 -1.59 1.56 -13.27
C VAL A 29 -3.06 1.97 -13.31
N PHE A 30 -3.66 1.93 -14.49
CA PHE A 30 -5.10 2.05 -14.67
C PHE A 30 -5.76 0.67 -14.60
N PHE A 31 -7.07 0.63 -14.33
CA PHE A 31 -7.81 -0.62 -14.40
C PHE A 31 -7.70 -1.25 -15.80
N GLY A 32 -7.41 -2.55 -15.83
CA GLY A 32 -7.17 -3.32 -17.05
C GLY A 32 -5.72 -3.31 -17.54
N GLU A 33 -4.83 -2.50 -16.95
CA GLU A 33 -3.40 -2.58 -17.23
C GLU A 33 -2.72 -3.65 -16.38
N ASN A 34 -1.63 -4.20 -16.90
CA ASN A 34 -0.77 -5.10 -16.14
C ASN A 34 -0.07 -4.33 -15.01
N LEU A 35 0.10 -5.01 -13.87
CA LEU A 35 0.95 -4.49 -12.81
C LEU A 35 2.43 -4.52 -13.22
N PRO A 36 3.27 -3.61 -12.68
CA PRO A 36 4.71 -3.63 -12.88
C PRO A 36 5.31 -4.99 -12.51
N GLU A 37 6.35 -5.43 -13.22
CA GLU A 37 7.00 -6.73 -12.98
C GLU A 37 7.43 -6.90 -11.51
N LYS A 38 7.97 -5.83 -10.93
CA LYS A 38 8.38 -5.76 -9.53
C LYS A 38 7.27 -6.12 -8.54
N PHE A 39 5.99 -5.86 -8.86
CA PHE A 39 4.89 -6.24 -7.99
C PHE A 39 4.94 -7.74 -7.67
N TRP A 40 5.26 -8.59 -8.66
CA TRP A 40 5.21 -10.04 -8.53
C TRP A 40 6.32 -10.64 -7.66
N GLU A 41 7.33 -9.84 -7.29
CA GLU A 41 8.38 -10.22 -6.34
C GLU A 41 7.81 -10.50 -4.94
N TYR A 42 6.60 -10.00 -4.62
CA TYR A 42 5.93 -10.24 -3.33
C TYR A 42 5.88 -11.73 -2.96
N LYS A 43 5.83 -12.63 -3.95
CA LYS A 43 5.78 -14.09 -3.73
C LYS A 43 7.01 -14.61 -2.99
N ILE A 44 8.16 -13.97 -3.19
CA ILE A 44 9.40 -14.26 -2.48
C ILE A 44 9.33 -13.63 -1.09
N ASP A 45 8.94 -12.36 -1.00
CA ASP A 45 8.87 -11.62 0.26
C ASP A 45 7.95 -12.29 1.29
N VAL A 46 6.75 -12.72 0.88
CA VAL A 46 5.79 -13.39 1.77
C VAL A 46 6.28 -14.75 2.26
N HIS A 47 7.20 -15.40 1.53
CA HIS A 47 7.78 -16.67 1.95
C HIS A 47 8.72 -16.52 3.14
N PHE A 48 9.45 -15.40 3.20
CA PHE A 48 10.42 -15.10 4.26
C PHE A 48 9.87 -14.22 5.38
N SER A 49 8.61 -13.77 5.26
CA SER A 49 7.97 -12.92 6.26
C SER A 49 7.62 -13.69 7.54
N ASP A 50 7.86 -13.07 8.69
CA ASP A 50 7.50 -13.59 10.02
C ASP A 50 6.23 -12.93 10.60
N ALA A 51 5.78 -11.84 10.00
CA ALA A 51 4.50 -11.18 10.22
C ALA A 51 4.04 -10.43 8.97
N LEU A 52 2.73 -10.22 8.82
CA LEU A 52 2.16 -9.33 7.81
C LEU A 52 1.43 -8.18 8.48
N LEU A 53 1.76 -6.94 8.13
CA LEU A 53 1.05 -5.75 8.59
C LEU A 53 0.26 -5.12 7.44
N VAL A 54 -1.07 -5.13 7.55
CA VAL A 54 -2.00 -4.55 6.58
C VAL A 54 -2.63 -3.31 7.18
N ILE A 55 -2.46 -2.17 6.50
CA ILE A 55 -2.82 -0.87 7.03
C ILE A 55 -3.66 -0.08 6.02
N GLY A 56 -4.83 0.42 6.44
CA GLY A 56 -5.56 1.46 5.71
C GLY A 56 -5.98 1.09 4.28
N THR A 57 -6.44 -0.13 4.06
CA THR A 57 -6.90 -0.63 2.75
C THR A 57 -8.19 -1.44 2.90
N SER A 58 -9.06 -1.41 1.89
CA SER A 58 -10.28 -2.24 1.85
C SER A 58 -10.02 -3.67 1.38
N LEU A 59 -8.84 -3.95 0.81
CA LEU A 59 -8.51 -5.24 0.19
C LEU A 59 -9.51 -5.69 -0.89
N GLU A 60 -10.08 -4.77 -1.67
CA GLU A 60 -11.04 -5.11 -2.74
C GLU A 60 -10.41 -5.25 -4.12
N VAL A 61 -9.22 -4.65 -4.32
CA VAL A 61 -8.60 -4.57 -5.65
C VAL A 61 -7.62 -5.72 -5.85
N TYR A 62 -7.93 -6.60 -6.81
CA TYR A 62 -7.06 -7.69 -7.22
C TYR A 62 -6.09 -7.25 -8.32
N PRO A 63 -4.88 -7.84 -8.37
CA PRO A 63 -4.37 -8.92 -7.52
C PRO A 63 -3.78 -8.48 -6.17
N PHE A 64 -3.72 -7.17 -5.86
CA PHE A 64 -3.11 -6.67 -4.62
C PHE A 64 -3.71 -7.27 -3.35
N ALA A 65 -5.05 -7.36 -3.27
CA ALA A 65 -5.76 -7.95 -2.14
C ALA A 65 -5.29 -9.39 -1.81
N GLY A 66 -4.94 -10.17 -2.83
CA GLY A 66 -4.51 -11.56 -2.66
C GLY A 66 -3.17 -11.74 -1.93
N ILE A 67 -2.38 -10.67 -1.76
CA ILE A 67 -1.13 -10.73 -0.98
C ILE A 67 -1.43 -11.12 0.47
N ALA A 68 -2.52 -10.60 1.05
CA ALA A 68 -2.91 -10.91 2.42
C ALA A 68 -3.15 -12.41 2.64
N ASP A 69 -3.59 -13.12 1.60
CA ASP A 69 -3.86 -14.55 1.66
C ASP A 69 -2.67 -15.43 1.29
N ALA A 70 -1.71 -14.88 0.55
CA ALA A 70 -0.50 -15.58 0.10
C ALA A 70 0.47 -15.91 1.24
N VAL A 71 0.42 -15.16 2.34
CA VAL A 71 1.24 -15.40 3.53
C VAL A 71 0.82 -16.71 4.21
N SER A 72 1.80 -17.50 4.66
CA SER A 72 1.60 -18.78 5.36
C SER A 72 0.60 -18.65 6.52
N ARG A 73 -0.27 -19.65 6.70
CA ARG A 73 -1.28 -19.68 7.78
C ARG A 73 -0.69 -19.67 9.20
N LYS A 74 0.61 -19.98 9.35
CA LYS A 74 1.29 -19.92 10.66
C LYS A 74 1.75 -18.53 11.04
N ILE A 75 1.83 -17.63 10.06
CA ILE A 75 2.35 -16.28 10.24
C ILE A 75 1.21 -15.37 10.70
N PRO A 76 1.41 -14.58 11.77
CA PRO A 76 0.42 -13.61 12.21
C PRO A 76 0.19 -12.53 11.15
N ARG A 77 -1.07 -12.19 10.93
CA ARG A 77 -1.47 -11.04 10.11
C ARG A 77 -2.12 -10.01 11.03
N ILE A 78 -1.65 -8.77 10.96
CA ILE A 78 -2.15 -7.64 11.74
C ILE A 78 -2.87 -6.70 10.78
N LEU A 79 -4.16 -6.47 11.00
CA LEU A 79 -4.96 -5.47 10.30
C LEU A 79 -5.12 -4.24 11.19
N ILE A 80 -4.65 -3.09 10.71
CA ILE A 80 -4.94 -1.78 11.28
C ILE A 80 -5.82 -1.03 10.28
N ASN A 81 -7.11 -0.99 10.56
CA ASN A 81 -8.07 -0.36 9.66
C ASN A 81 -9.33 0.09 10.42
N ARG A 82 -10.21 0.87 9.81
CA ARG A 82 -11.48 1.24 10.44
C ARG A 82 -12.45 0.06 10.52
N GLU A 83 -12.38 -0.84 9.53
CA GLU A 83 -13.29 -1.97 9.37
C GLU A 83 -12.48 -3.25 9.15
N ILE A 84 -13.07 -4.40 9.52
CA ILE A 84 -12.52 -5.72 9.20
C ILE A 84 -12.78 -5.97 7.72
N VAL A 85 -11.74 -6.35 6.98
CA VAL A 85 -11.76 -6.45 5.51
C VAL A 85 -11.06 -7.71 5.02
N GLY A 86 -11.35 -8.13 3.80
CA GLY A 86 -10.80 -9.36 3.22
C GLY A 86 -11.14 -10.59 4.08
N SER A 87 -10.19 -11.52 4.18
CA SER A 87 -10.32 -12.77 4.96
C SER A 87 -9.90 -12.63 6.43
N PHE A 88 -9.75 -11.41 6.94
CA PHE A 88 -9.29 -11.20 8.33
C PHE A 88 -10.34 -11.69 9.34
N GLY A 89 -9.87 -12.41 10.35
CA GLY A 89 -10.72 -13.04 11.37
C GLY A 89 -11.02 -14.52 11.08
N GLU A 90 -10.63 -15.03 9.90
CA GLU A 90 -10.74 -16.45 9.58
C GLU A 90 -9.56 -17.28 10.12
N ARG A 91 -8.43 -16.64 10.47
CA ARG A 91 -7.23 -17.32 11.00
C ARG A 91 -7.07 -17.04 12.51
N PRO A 92 -6.71 -18.04 13.32
CA PRO A 92 -6.49 -17.83 14.76
C PRO A 92 -5.38 -16.82 15.10
N GLN A 93 -4.43 -16.61 14.18
CA GLN A 93 -3.29 -15.71 14.33
C GLN A 93 -3.59 -14.28 13.83
N ASP A 94 -4.79 -14.03 13.30
CA ASP A 94 -5.16 -12.70 12.85
C ASP A 94 -5.39 -11.77 14.06
N VAL A 95 -4.76 -10.60 14.01
CA VAL A 95 -4.97 -9.51 14.97
C VAL A 95 -5.63 -8.36 14.21
N MET A 96 -6.74 -7.85 14.73
CA MET A 96 -7.51 -6.80 14.07
C MET A 96 -7.65 -5.64 15.04
N ILE A 97 -7.11 -4.49 14.68
CA ILE A 97 -7.12 -3.28 15.48
C ILE A 97 -7.95 -2.24 14.75
N SER A 98 -9.19 -2.10 15.20
CA SER A 98 -10.14 -1.14 14.63
C SER A 98 -9.94 0.25 15.21
N GLY A 99 -9.74 1.26 14.36
CA GLY A 99 -9.62 2.64 14.82
C GLY A 99 -9.10 3.61 13.77
N ASP A 100 -8.89 4.86 14.20
CA ASP A 100 -8.15 5.82 13.39
C ASP A 100 -6.67 5.43 13.30
N LEU A 101 -6.13 5.47 12.08
CA LEU A 101 -4.77 5.01 11.81
C LEU A 101 -3.73 5.79 12.61
N ILE A 102 -3.90 7.11 12.73
CA ILE A 102 -2.92 7.96 13.42
C ILE A 102 -2.87 7.58 14.90
N ASP A 103 -4.04 7.39 15.51
CA ASP A 103 -4.12 7.06 16.94
C ASP A 103 -3.59 5.66 17.22
N VAL A 104 -3.92 4.67 16.36
CA VAL A 104 -3.39 3.31 16.51
C VAL A 104 -1.86 3.28 16.36
N ILE A 105 -1.29 3.96 15.36
CA ILE A 105 0.17 4.00 15.15
C ILE A 105 0.88 4.75 16.29
N LYS A 106 0.27 5.82 16.84
CA LYS A 106 0.79 6.47 18.05
C LYS A 106 0.79 5.53 19.24
N ASN A 107 -0.28 4.78 19.46
CA ASN A 107 -0.36 3.83 20.58
C ASN A 107 0.64 2.68 20.41
N LEU A 108 0.75 2.14 19.20
CA LEU A 108 1.72 1.09 18.87
C LEU A 108 3.16 1.57 19.06
N SER A 109 3.50 2.75 18.54
CA SER A 109 4.85 3.32 18.74
C SER A 109 5.15 3.63 20.20
N ASN A 110 4.17 4.04 21.00
CA ASN A 110 4.35 4.18 22.45
C ASN A 110 4.60 2.83 23.12
N ALA A 111 3.82 1.80 22.80
CA ALA A 111 3.99 0.45 23.35
C ALA A 111 5.34 -0.17 23.00
N LEU A 112 5.90 0.16 21.84
CA LEU A 112 7.22 -0.28 21.39
C LEU A 112 8.38 0.63 21.88
N ASN A 113 8.09 1.69 22.65
CA ASN A 113 9.05 2.72 23.05
C ASN A 113 9.73 3.46 21.89
N TRP A 114 9.06 3.54 20.73
CA TRP A 114 9.54 4.21 19.51
C TRP A 114 8.94 5.59 19.28
N PHE A 115 7.98 6.02 20.10
CA PHE A 115 7.22 7.24 19.83
C PHE A 115 8.09 8.49 19.64
N ASN A 116 9.13 8.67 20.48
CA ASN A 116 10.02 9.83 20.36
C ASN A 116 10.87 9.77 19.08
N GLU A 117 11.34 8.58 18.70
CA GLU A 117 12.12 8.37 17.48
C GLU A 117 11.25 8.62 16.23
N LEU A 118 10.06 8.03 16.18
CA LEU A 118 9.09 8.28 15.11
C LEU A 118 8.75 9.76 14.99
N LYS A 119 8.52 10.45 16.11
CA LYS A 119 8.26 11.89 16.12
C LYS A 119 9.46 12.68 15.59
N SER A 120 10.68 12.29 15.92
CA SER A 120 11.89 12.95 15.40
C SER A 120 12.00 12.78 13.88
N LEU A 121 11.77 11.58 13.36
CA LEU A 121 11.85 11.27 11.92
C LEU A 121 10.78 12.00 11.09
N VAL A 122 9.58 12.21 11.64
CA VAL A 122 8.51 12.92 10.92
C VAL A 122 8.78 14.43 10.84
N ASN A 123 9.52 14.99 11.81
CA ASN A 123 9.82 16.42 11.88
C ASN A 123 11.18 16.80 11.30
N SER A 124 11.95 15.84 10.78
CA SER A 124 13.22 16.07 10.08
C SER A 124 12.99 16.34 8.60
#